data_AF-A0A3S0C247-F1
#
_entry.id   AF-A0A3S0C247-F1
#
_cell.length_a   1.000
_cell.length_b   1.000
_cell.length_c   1.000
_cell.angle_alpha   90.00
_cell.angle_beta   90.00
_cell.angle_gamma   90.00
#
_symmetry.space_group_name_H-M   'P 1'
#
loop_
_entity.id
_entity.type
_entity.pdbx_description
1 polymer ?
#
loop_
_entity_poly.entity_id
_entity_poly.type
_entity_poly.pdbx_seq_one_letter_code
_entity_poly.pdbx_strand_id
1 'polypeptide(L)'
;MMQSQHCQEALTMKCKICESAARLAFTTQVLSQYEVSFFKCTSCDYLFSEEPFWLIHAYDKNIVAQDTGILQRNLYFSKIIALILLIIGKHKSKVLDFGGGFGILCRLLRDKGFNCYWHDDYESNILARGFADKGDNYGTTISVEVLEHLIEPNIFFDKVFKRSSALICSTTLLPSNIPNLNWHYYTFETGQHISFYSKKTFNFIAHKYGKYFYSFGYTHLFLDQKLNLLQQNLIRIICLIFRGRVFSKFFYNLFGISSKMLSDSQLPKI
;
A
#
# COMPACT_ATOMS: atom_id res chain seq x y z
N MET A 1 -2.56 52.51 18.34
CA MET A 1 -2.09 51.13 18.52
C MET A 1 -3.12 50.19 17.92
N MET A 2 -2.98 49.82 16.65
CA MET A 2 -3.78 48.76 16.03
C MET A 2 -2.95 47.49 16.09
N GLN A 3 -3.34 46.55 16.94
CA GLN A 3 -2.80 45.19 16.90
C GLN A 3 -3.40 44.48 15.69
N SER A 4 -2.54 44.17 14.72
CA SER A 4 -2.82 43.29 13.61
C SER A 4 -3.11 41.88 14.13
N GLN A 5 -4.39 41.51 14.20
CA GLN A 5 -4.80 40.11 14.22
C GLN A 5 -4.56 39.53 12.82
N HIS A 6 -3.33 39.12 12.53
CA HIS A 6 -3.10 38.12 11.49
C HIS A 6 -3.57 36.78 12.06
N CYS A 7 -4.85 36.49 11.85
CA CYS A 7 -5.34 35.12 11.91
C CYS A 7 -4.64 34.40 10.74
N GLN A 8 -3.59 33.62 11.03
CA GLN A 8 -3.08 32.65 10.06
C GLN A 8 -4.23 31.71 9.75
N GLU A 9 -4.90 31.89 8.61
CA GLU A 9 -5.81 30.88 8.09
C GLU A 9 -5.00 29.59 7.98
N ALA A 10 -5.34 28.61 8.82
CA ALA A 10 -4.69 27.31 8.76
C ALA A 10 -4.86 26.77 7.33
N LEU A 11 -3.75 26.45 6.66
CA LEU A 11 -3.79 25.83 5.34
C LEU A 11 -4.65 24.56 5.43
N THR A 12 -5.80 24.58 4.75
CA THR A 12 -6.77 23.49 4.73
C THR A 12 -6.94 22.94 3.33
N MET A 13 -6.96 21.62 3.22
CA MET A 13 -7.30 20.90 1.98
C MET A 13 -8.55 20.05 2.16
N LYS A 14 -9.18 19.67 1.05
CA LYS A 14 -10.26 18.67 1.06
C LYS A 14 -9.65 17.27 1.09
N CYS A 15 -10.12 16.41 1.99
CA CYS A 15 -9.63 15.03 2.08
C CYS A 15 -10.01 14.21 0.84
N LYS A 16 -9.02 13.56 0.21
CA LYS A 16 -9.22 12.71 -0.98
C LYS A 16 -9.95 11.38 -0.72
N ILE A 17 -10.29 11.07 0.54
CA ILE A 17 -11.05 9.87 0.93
C ILE A 17 -12.49 10.23 1.34
N CYS A 18 -12.65 11.09 2.35
CA CYS A 18 -13.95 11.36 2.98
C CYS A 18 -14.47 12.78 2.76
N GLU A 19 -13.79 13.58 1.93
CA GLU A 19 -14.20 14.93 1.55
C GLU A 19 -14.27 15.97 2.68
N SER A 20 -13.99 15.59 3.93
CA SER A 20 -13.88 16.49 5.06
C SER A 20 -12.62 17.35 4.98
N ALA A 21 -12.56 18.41 5.80
CA ALA A 21 -11.36 19.24 5.90
C ALA A 21 -10.14 18.43 6.40
N ALA A 22 -8.97 18.76 5.86
CA ALA A 22 -7.67 18.30 6.29
C ALA A 22 -6.81 19.51 6.64
N ARG A 23 -6.06 19.42 7.73
CA ARG A 23 -5.18 20.49 8.21
C ARG A 23 -3.73 20.14 7.90
N LEU A 24 -2.91 21.16 7.65
CA LEU A 24 -1.48 20.99 7.55
C LEU A 24 -0.96 20.21 8.76
N ALA A 25 -0.25 19.12 8.49
CA ALA A 25 0.37 18.24 9.46
C ALA A 25 1.85 18.60 9.65
N PHE A 26 2.57 18.71 8.54
CA PHE A 26 3.98 19.11 8.49
C PHE A 26 4.38 19.46 7.05
N THR A 27 5.53 20.11 6.93
CA THR A 27 6.22 20.37 5.66
C THR A 27 7.60 19.71 5.72
N THR A 28 8.04 19.10 4.63
CA THR A 28 9.34 18.40 4.56
C THR A 28 9.93 18.45 3.16
N GLN A 29 11.22 18.12 3.04
CA GLN A 29 11.90 17.96 1.77
C GLN A 29 11.65 16.56 1.21
N VAL A 30 11.19 16.49 -0.04
CA VAL A 30 10.99 15.27 -0.83
C VAL A 30 12.00 15.26 -1.99
N LEU A 31 12.60 14.10 -2.27
CA LEU A 31 13.73 13.94 -3.21
C LEU A 31 14.91 14.87 -2.90
N SER A 32 15.02 15.37 -1.66
CA SER A 32 15.98 16.42 -1.25
C SER A 32 15.91 17.72 -2.08
N GLN A 33 14.80 17.96 -2.77
CA GLN A 33 14.67 19.05 -3.75
C GLN A 33 13.35 19.83 -3.60
N TYR A 34 12.27 19.14 -3.24
CA TYR A 34 10.93 19.72 -3.22
C TYR A 34 10.47 19.92 -1.79
N GLU A 35 10.15 21.16 -1.42
CA GLU A 35 9.41 21.42 -0.20
C GLU A 35 7.94 21.03 -0.41
N VAL A 36 7.46 20.06 0.38
CA VAL A 36 6.14 19.46 0.23
C VAL A 36 5.37 19.54 1.54
N SER A 37 4.12 19.97 1.44
CA SER A 37 3.17 19.99 2.54
C SER A 37 2.37 18.70 2.63
N PHE A 38 2.24 18.14 3.83
CA PHE A 38 1.38 16.99 4.15
C PHE A 38 0.22 17.43 5.03
N PHE A 39 -0.96 16.88 4.79
CA PHE A 39 -2.22 17.25 5.42
C PHE A 39 -2.86 16.03 6.06
N LYS A 40 -3.34 16.18 7.31
CA LYS A 40 -4.10 15.15 8.01
C LYS A 40 -5.58 15.51 8.05
N CYS A 41 -6.43 14.61 7.56
CA CYS A 41 -7.87 14.75 7.63
C CYS A 41 -8.37 14.77 9.08
N THR A 42 -9.23 15.73 9.42
CA THR A 42 -9.81 15.85 10.76
C THR A 42 -10.90 14.80 11.05
N SER A 43 -11.43 14.17 10.00
CA SER A 43 -12.52 13.19 10.10
C SER A 43 -12.02 11.76 10.05
N CYS A 44 -11.32 11.34 8.98
CA CYS A 44 -10.91 9.94 8.80
C CYS A 44 -9.42 9.65 9.07
N ASP A 45 -8.66 10.62 9.56
CA ASP A 45 -7.21 10.52 9.87
C ASP A 45 -6.30 10.15 8.68
N TYR A 46 -6.80 10.23 7.44
CA TYR A 46 -5.97 10.07 6.25
C TYR A 46 -4.92 11.18 6.19
N LEU A 47 -3.65 10.81 6.03
CA LEU A 47 -2.53 11.73 5.86
C LEU A 47 -2.07 11.64 4.40
N PHE A 48 -1.96 12.77 3.72
CA PHE A 48 -1.63 12.81 2.30
C PHE A 48 -0.89 14.10 1.96
N SER A 49 -0.10 14.10 0.89
CA SER A 49 0.57 15.31 0.41
C SER A 49 -0.41 16.27 -0.28
N GLU A 50 0.03 17.49 -0.54
CA GLU A 50 -0.55 18.32 -1.61
C GLU A 50 -0.43 17.65 -2.99
N GLU A 51 -0.89 18.35 -4.03
CA GLU A 51 -0.82 17.84 -5.40
C GLU A 51 0.62 17.45 -5.77
N PRO A 52 0.89 16.18 -6.12
CA PRO A 52 2.24 15.63 -6.09
C PRO A 52 3.02 15.89 -7.39
N PHE A 53 3.31 17.16 -7.65
CA PHE A 53 3.94 17.65 -8.88
C PHE A 53 5.35 17.08 -9.15
N TRP A 54 6.04 16.56 -8.13
CA TRP A 54 7.38 15.97 -8.26
C TRP A 54 7.37 14.51 -8.74
N LEU A 55 6.22 13.83 -8.78
CA LEU A 55 6.16 12.40 -9.08
C LEU A 55 6.79 12.05 -10.43
N ILE A 56 6.75 12.95 -11.41
CA ILE A 56 7.45 12.77 -12.69
C ILE A 56 8.93 12.43 -12.48
N HIS A 57 9.61 13.13 -11.56
CA HIS A 57 11.01 12.87 -11.23
C HIS A 57 11.21 11.68 -10.29
N ALA A 58 10.19 11.35 -9.47
CA ALA A 58 10.21 10.15 -8.64
C ALA A 58 10.13 8.86 -9.48
N TYR A 59 9.45 8.91 -10.63
CA TYR A 59 9.26 7.79 -11.54
C TYR A 59 10.29 7.72 -12.69
N ASP A 60 10.97 8.83 -13.01
CA ASP A 60 12.12 8.81 -13.93
C ASP A 60 13.30 7.97 -13.40
N LYS A 61 13.37 7.78 -12.08
CA LYS A 61 14.33 6.89 -11.46
C LYS A 61 13.82 5.44 -11.51
N ASN A 62 14.63 4.55 -12.07
CA ASN A 62 14.28 3.14 -12.29
C ASN A 62 13.93 2.42 -10.97
N ILE A 63 12.62 2.21 -10.72
CA ILE A 63 12.04 1.63 -9.48
C ILE A 63 12.72 0.30 -9.11
N VAL A 64 13.05 -0.51 -10.12
CA VAL A 64 13.66 -1.84 -9.97
C VAL A 64 15.03 -1.78 -9.30
N ALA A 65 15.79 -0.71 -9.53
CA ALA A 65 17.13 -0.57 -8.98
C ALA A 65 17.09 -0.32 -7.45
N GLN A 66 15.95 0.12 -6.92
CA GLN A 66 15.80 0.60 -5.54
C GLN A 66 15.06 -0.41 -4.64
N ASP A 67 14.09 -1.18 -5.18
CA ASP A 67 13.34 -2.18 -4.41
C ASP A 67 14.13 -3.48 -4.17
N THR A 68 14.99 -3.46 -3.16
CA THR A 68 15.74 -4.64 -2.68
C THR A 68 14.84 -5.74 -2.08
N GLY A 69 13.56 -5.44 -1.84
CA GLY A 69 12.60 -6.33 -1.19
C GLY A 69 11.70 -7.11 -2.16
N ILE A 70 11.68 -6.77 -3.45
CA ILE A 70 10.65 -7.19 -4.41
C ILE A 70 10.43 -8.71 -4.41
N LEU A 71 11.48 -9.52 -4.60
CA LEU A 71 11.34 -10.99 -4.68
C LEU A 71 10.87 -11.59 -3.35
N GLN A 72 11.47 -11.18 -2.24
CA GLN A 72 11.12 -11.71 -0.93
C GLN A 72 9.69 -11.33 -0.54
N ARG A 73 9.28 -10.10 -0.84
CA ARG A 73 7.92 -9.60 -0.62
C ARG A 73 6.92 -10.45 -1.38
N ASN A 74 7.15 -10.66 -2.68
CA ASN A 74 6.30 -11.48 -3.54
C ASN A 74 6.22 -12.94 -3.03
N LEU A 75 7.33 -13.53 -2.59
CA LEU A 75 7.33 -14.88 -1.99
C LEU A 75 6.52 -14.96 -0.70
N TYR A 76 6.61 -13.94 0.17
CA TYR A 76 5.80 -13.84 1.38
C TYR A 76 4.31 -13.75 1.04
N PHE A 77 3.93 -12.76 0.22
CA PHE A 77 2.54 -12.52 -0.14
C PHE A 77 1.92 -13.69 -0.89
N SER A 78 2.67 -14.33 -1.79
CA SER A 78 2.18 -15.51 -2.50
C SER A 78 1.80 -16.67 -1.57
N LYS A 79 2.52 -16.85 -0.44
CA LYS A 79 2.16 -17.86 0.56
C LYS A 79 0.93 -17.46 1.35
N ILE A 80 0.92 -16.26 1.93
CA ILE A 80 -0.16 -15.84 2.83
C ILE A 80 -1.47 -15.64 2.07
N ILE A 81 -1.44 -15.08 0.87
CA ILE A 81 -2.64 -14.80 0.07
C ILE A 81 -3.28 -16.11 -0.40
N ALA A 82 -2.49 -17.08 -0.86
CA ALA A 82 -3.01 -18.39 -1.25
C ALA A 82 -3.81 -19.03 -0.10
N LEU A 83 -3.29 -18.98 1.13
CA LEU A 83 -3.97 -19.49 2.31
C LEU A 83 -5.19 -18.65 2.71
N ILE A 84 -5.10 -17.32 2.63
CA ILE A 84 -6.23 -16.43 2.88
C ILE A 84 -7.37 -16.76 1.91
N LEU A 85 -7.10 -16.91 0.61
CA LEU A 85 -8.09 -17.27 -0.40
C LEU A 85 -8.80 -18.60 -0.10
N LEU A 86 -8.08 -19.58 0.47
CA LEU A 86 -8.70 -20.83 0.95
C LEU A 86 -9.62 -20.57 2.14
N ILE A 87 -9.15 -19.84 3.16
CA ILE A 87 -9.88 -19.55 4.40
C ILE A 87 -11.18 -18.76 4.15
N ILE A 88 -11.13 -17.79 3.22
CA ILE A 88 -12.30 -16.96 2.86
C ILE A 88 -13.16 -17.59 1.76
N GLY A 89 -12.85 -18.81 1.31
CA GLY A 89 -13.65 -19.53 0.31
C GLY A 89 -13.58 -18.97 -1.11
N LYS A 90 -12.53 -18.21 -1.46
CA LYS A 90 -12.36 -17.56 -2.78
C LYS A 90 -11.35 -18.27 -3.70
N HIS A 91 -10.81 -19.42 -3.29
CA HIS A 91 -9.78 -20.16 -4.03
C HIS A 91 -10.16 -20.60 -5.46
N LYS A 92 -11.46 -20.75 -5.78
CA LYS A 92 -11.94 -21.08 -7.14
C LYS A 92 -12.27 -19.86 -8.00
N SER A 93 -12.24 -18.66 -7.42
CA SER A 93 -12.61 -17.43 -8.13
C SER A 93 -11.46 -16.88 -8.97
N LYS A 94 -11.76 -16.04 -9.97
CA LYS A 94 -10.75 -15.22 -10.63
C LYS A 94 -10.14 -14.25 -9.63
N VAL A 95 -8.82 -14.09 -9.68
CA VAL A 95 -8.07 -13.16 -8.83
C VAL A 95 -7.39 -12.13 -9.72
N LEU A 96 -7.45 -10.86 -9.34
CA LEU A 96 -6.70 -9.78 -9.99
C LEU A 96 -5.56 -9.34 -9.10
N ASP A 97 -4.34 -9.30 -9.62
CA ASP A 97 -3.17 -8.68 -9.02
C ASP A 97 -3.03 -7.26 -9.60
N PHE A 98 -3.53 -6.27 -8.86
CA PHE A 98 -3.60 -4.86 -9.27
C PHE A 98 -2.40 -4.09 -8.72
N GLY A 99 -1.61 -3.50 -9.61
CA GLY A 99 -0.25 -3.03 -9.32
C GLY A 99 0.72 -4.20 -9.25
N GLY A 100 0.59 -5.13 -10.20
CA GLY A 100 1.32 -6.41 -10.19
C GLY A 100 2.79 -6.32 -10.59
N GLY A 101 3.32 -5.13 -10.91
CA GLY A 101 4.69 -4.90 -11.34
C GLY A 101 5.09 -5.80 -12.51
N PHE A 102 6.21 -6.50 -12.41
CA PHE A 102 6.65 -7.47 -13.44
C PHE A 102 5.83 -8.77 -13.53
N GLY A 103 4.76 -8.90 -12.75
CA GLY A 103 3.88 -10.08 -12.73
C GLY A 103 4.39 -11.23 -11.85
N ILE A 104 5.29 -10.95 -10.90
CA ILE A 104 5.87 -11.97 -10.01
C ILE A 104 4.80 -12.62 -9.13
N LEU A 105 3.99 -11.83 -8.41
CA LEU A 105 2.96 -12.38 -7.51
C LEU A 105 1.89 -13.14 -8.30
N CYS A 106 1.35 -12.54 -9.37
CA CYS A 106 0.48 -13.24 -10.31
C CYS A 106 1.07 -14.58 -10.75
N ARG A 107 2.33 -14.60 -11.23
CA ARG A 107 2.99 -15.85 -11.65
C ARG A 107 3.07 -16.87 -10.52
N LEU A 108 3.53 -16.48 -9.34
CA LEU A 108 3.68 -17.37 -8.18
C LEU A 108 2.34 -17.94 -7.68
N LEU A 109 1.23 -17.20 -7.83
CA LEU A 109 -0.12 -17.70 -7.51
C LEU A 109 -0.62 -18.67 -8.58
N ARG A 110 -0.33 -18.41 -9.86
CA ARG A 110 -0.68 -19.32 -10.96
C ARG A 110 0.07 -20.64 -10.88
N ASP A 111 1.35 -20.61 -10.49
CA ASP A 111 2.14 -21.83 -10.26
C ASP A 111 1.56 -22.69 -9.11
N LYS A 112 0.74 -22.10 -8.22
CA LYS A 112 -0.04 -22.82 -7.19
C LYS A 112 -1.44 -23.25 -7.64
N GLY A 113 -1.81 -22.98 -8.89
CA GLY A 113 -3.12 -23.34 -9.46
C GLY A 113 -4.23 -22.30 -9.30
N PHE A 114 -3.95 -21.10 -8.79
CA PHE A 114 -4.96 -20.04 -8.73
C PHE A 114 -5.16 -19.38 -10.10
N ASN A 115 -6.41 -19.02 -10.43
CA ASN A 115 -6.71 -18.29 -11.66
C ASN A 115 -6.46 -16.78 -11.49
N CYS A 116 -5.18 -16.42 -11.36
CA CYS A 116 -4.73 -15.04 -11.19
C CYS A 116 -4.47 -14.34 -12.53
N TYR A 117 -4.83 -13.06 -12.60
CA TYR A 117 -4.60 -12.14 -13.71
C TYR A 117 -3.83 -10.93 -13.21
N TRP A 118 -3.07 -10.30 -14.10
CA TRP A 118 -2.16 -9.21 -13.81
C TRP A 118 -2.69 -7.89 -14.37
N HIS A 119 -2.49 -6.79 -13.64
CA HIS A 119 -2.66 -5.44 -14.14
C HIS A 119 -1.66 -4.51 -13.45
N ASP A 120 -1.02 -3.64 -14.23
CA ASP A 120 -0.20 -2.52 -13.76
C ASP A 120 -0.27 -1.39 -14.79
N ASP A 121 -0.39 -0.15 -14.30
CA ASP A 121 -0.48 1.04 -15.17
C ASP A 121 0.91 1.56 -15.59
N TYR A 122 1.98 1.14 -14.90
CA TYR A 122 3.33 1.68 -15.06
C TYR A 122 4.36 0.62 -15.48
N GLU A 123 4.08 -0.66 -15.24
CA GLU A 123 5.03 -1.74 -15.49
C GLU A 123 4.61 -2.71 -16.59
N SER A 124 5.60 -3.45 -17.10
CA SER A 124 5.37 -4.49 -18.11
C SER A 124 5.22 -5.87 -17.50
N ASN A 125 4.23 -6.63 -17.98
CA ASN A 125 4.04 -8.03 -17.58
C ASN A 125 5.06 -8.98 -18.20
N ILE A 126 6.19 -9.19 -17.52
CA ILE A 126 7.28 -10.05 -18.01
C ILE A 126 7.02 -11.53 -17.66
N LEU A 127 6.52 -11.81 -16.44
CA LEU A 127 6.51 -13.17 -15.88
C LEU A 127 5.15 -13.87 -15.94
N ALA A 128 4.05 -13.13 -16.07
CA ALA A 128 2.68 -13.65 -16.17
C ALA A 128 2.06 -13.36 -17.54
N ARG A 129 2.87 -13.40 -18.61
CA ARG A 129 2.43 -13.16 -20.01
C ARG A 129 1.21 -14.01 -20.37
N GLY A 130 0.27 -13.41 -21.09
CA GLY A 130 -1.00 -14.04 -21.49
C GLY A 130 -2.12 -13.95 -20.45
N PHE A 131 -1.82 -13.45 -19.24
CA PHE A 131 -2.78 -13.33 -18.14
C PHE A 131 -3.05 -11.87 -17.72
N ALA A 132 -2.94 -10.93 -18.65
CA ALA A 132 -3.33 -9.55 -18.39
C ALA A 132 -4.86 -9.45 -18.13
N ASP A 133 -5.26 -8.49 -17.28
CA ASP A 133 -6.66 -8.11 -17.08
C ASP A 133 -7.30 -7.72 -18.43
N LYS A 134 -8.54 -8.17 -18.63
CA LYS A 134 -9.35 -7.92 -19.83
C LYS A 134 -10.66 -7.17 -19.53
N GLY A 135 -10.81 -6.60 -18.33
CA GLY A 135 -12.07 -5.97 -17.91
C GLY A 135 -13.05 -6.92 -17.22
N ASP A 136 -12.60 -8.10 -16.79
CA ASP A 136 -13.43 -9.12 -16.14
C ASP A 136 -13.91 -8.72 -14.72
N ASN A 137 -14.90 -9.47 -14.20
CA ASN A 137 -15.24 -9.49 -12.77
C ASN A 137 -14.40 -10.53 -12.02
N TYR A 138 -14.01 -10.18 -10.80
CA TYR A 138 -13.11 -10.96 -9.94
C TYR A 138 -13.77 -11.33 -8.62
N GLY A 139 -13.41 -12.48 -8.07
CA GLY A 139 -13.76 -12.79 -6.69
C GLY A 139 -12.93 -11.93 -5.72
N THR A 140 -11.65 -11.76 -6.03
CA THR A 140 -10.71 -11.03 -5.17
C THR A 140 -9.77 -10.18 -6.03
N THR A 141 -9.62 -8.91 -5.67
CA THR A 141 -8.44 -8.12 -6.09
C THR A 141 -7.39 -8.16 -4.98
N ILE A 142 -6.14 -8.24 -5.38
CA ILE A 142 -4.94 -8.13 -4.56
C ILE A 142 -4.26 -6.81 -4.92
N SER A 143 -3.72 -6.09 -3.94
CA SER A 143 -2.91 -4.90 -4.21
C SER A 143 -1.86 -4.69 -3.12
N VAL A 144 -0.59 -4.95 -3.44
CA VAL A 144 0.51 -5.03 -2.47
C VAL A 144 1.45 -3.84 -2.63
N GLU A 145 1.53 -2.97 -1.62
CA GLU A 145 2.36 -1.74 -1.63
C GLU A 145 2.04 -0.84 -2.84
N VAL A 146 0.75 -0.59 -3.03
CA VAL A 146 0.22 0.27 -4.11
C VAL A 146 -0.47 1.50 -3.53
N LEU A 147 -1.13 1.34 -2.38
CA LEU A 147 -2.08 2.31 -1.83
C LEU A 147 -1.39 3.63 -1.44
N GLU A 148 -0.16 3.55 -0.95
CA GLU A 148 0.68 4.68 -0.54
C GLU A 148 1.11 5.59 -1.70
N HIS A 149 0.99 5.10 -2.94
CA HIS A 149 1.35 5.81 -4.16
C HIS A 149 0.14 6.45 -4.86
N LEU A 150 -1.08 6.18 -4.39
CA LEU A 150 -2.30 6.64 -5.05
C LEU A 150 -2.50 8.14 -4.85
N ILE A 151 -2.56 8.86 -5.98
CA ILE A 151 -2.94 10.28 -6.02
C ILE A 151 -4.44 10.41 -5.70
N GLU A 152 -5.26 9.58 -6.35
CA GLU A 152 -6.71 9.59 -6.24
C GLU A 152 -7.23 8.23 -5.73
N PRO A 153 -7.14 7.96 -4.41
CA PRO A 153 -7.46 6.66 -3.86
C PRO A 153 -8.92 6.26 -4.01
N ASN A 154 -9.85 7.23 -4.04
CA ASN A 154 -11.26 6.93 -4.28
C ASN A 154 -11.50 6.27 -5.65
N ILE A 155 -10.79 6.72 -6.71
CA ILE A 155 -10.88 6.13 -8.05
C ILE A 155 -10.43 4.66 -8.01
N PHE A 156 -9.35 4.36 -7.28
CA PHE A 156 -8.89 2.98 -7.10
C PHE A 156 -9.96 2.11 -6.42
N PHE A 157 -10.49 2.55 -5.28
CA PHE A 157 -11.51 1.76 -4.56
C PHE A 157 -12.80 1.60 -5.37
N ASP A 158 -13.22 2.63 -6.11
CA ASP A 158 -14.37 2.55 -7.03
C ASP A 158 -14.13 1.48 -8.12
N LYS A 159 -12.96 1.51 -8.78
CA LYS A 159 -12.57 0.51 -9.80
C LYS A 159 -12.57 -0.90 -9.22
N VAL A 160 -11.95 -1.08 -8.04
CA VAL A 160 -11.80 -2.40 -7.39
C VAL A 160 -13.16 -2.94 -6.96
N PHE A 161 -13.94 -2.19 -6.19
CA PHE A 161 -15.19 -2.70 -5.62
C PHE A 161 -16.34 -2.78 -6.62
N LYS A 162 -16.26 -2.08 -7.76
CA LYS A 162 -17.16 -2.30 -8.90
C LYS A 162 -16.99 -3.69 -9.54
N ARG A 163 -15.77 -4.25 -9.48
CA ARG A 163 -15.40 -5.48 -10.20
C ARG A 163 -15.04 -6.64 -9.28
N SER A 164 -14.92 -6.41 -7.97
CA SER A 164 -14.45 -7.41 -7.01
C SER A 164 -15.30 -7.48 -5.74
N SER A 165 -15.62 -8.71 -5.34
CA SER A 165 -16.28 -8.95 -4.04
C SER A 165 -15.35 -8.75 -2.84
N ALA A 166 -14.05 -8.96 -3.02
CA ALA A 166 -13.04 -8.81 -1.97
C ALA A 166 -11.83 -8.01 -2.45
N LEU A 167 -11.18 -7.31 -1.52
CA LEU A 167 -9.85 -6.73 -1.68
C LEU A 167 -8.93 -7.26 -0.57
N ILE A 168 -7.78 -7.80 -0.96
CA ILE A 168 -6.66 -8.09 -0.06
C ILE A 168 -5.55 -7.09 -0.43
N CYS A 169 -5.22 -6.17 0.45
CA CYS A 169 -4.18 -5.19 0.17
C CYS A 169 -3.10 -5.14 1.26
N SER A 170 -1.99 -4.48 0.95
CA SER A 170 -0.98 -4.17 1.96
C SER A 170 -0.54 -2.72 1.95
N THR A 171 -0.36 -2.20 3.17
CA THR A 171 0.25 -0.92 3.47
C THR A 171 0.60 -0.90 4.97
N THR A 172 1.54 -0.05 5.39
CA THR A 172 1.71 0.27 6.80
C THR A 172 0.66 1.27 7.23
N LEU A 173 -0.09 0.93 8.30
CA LEU A 173 -1.07 1.85 8.84
C LEU A 173 -0.40 3.04 9.54
N LEU A 174 -0.93 4.23 9.29
CA LEU A 174 -0.63 5.43 10.05
C LEU A 174 -1.07 5.23 11.52
N PRO A 175 -0.18 5.41 12.50
CA PRO A 175 -0.56 5.39 13.91
C PRO A 175 -1.43 6.61 14.27
N SER A 176 -2.00 6.60 15.48
CA SER A 176 -2.91 7.67 15.93
C SER A 176 -2.23 9.06 15.92
N ASN A 177 -1.00 9.11 16.42
CA ASN A 177 -0.14 10.29 16.38
C ASN A 177 0.62 10.32 15.05
N ILE A 178 0.81 11.51 14.50
CA ILE A 178 1.65 11.68 13.31
C ILE A 178 3.08 11.24 13.66
N PRO A 179 3.66 10.26 12.95
CA PRO A 179 5.05 9.86 13.16
C PRO A 179 6.03 11.01 12.91
N ASN A 180 7.16 11.00 13.61
CA ASN A 180 8.30 11.85 13.31
C ASN A 180 8.74 11.70 11.85
N LEU A 181 9.36 12.73 11.28
CA LEU A 181 9.78 12.75 9.87
C LEU A 181 10.79 11.65 9.50
N ASN A 182 11.45 11.03 10.49
CA ASN A 182 12.33 9.88 10.30
C ASN A 182 11.61 8.52 10.31
N TRP A 183 10.28 8.50 10.27
CA TRP A 183 9.53 7.26 10.15
C TRP A 183 9.83 6.59 8.81
N HIS A 184 10.43 5.41 8.87
CA HIS A 184 10.94 4.66 7.71
C HIS A 184 9.92 4.45 6.57
N TYR A 185 8.62 4.54 6.85
CA TYR A 185 7.58 4.33 5.84
C TYR A 185 7.25 5.59 5.03
N TYR A 186 7.75 6.76 5.41
CA TYR A 186 7.57 7.98 4.63
C TYR A 186 8.41 8.00 3.35
N THR A 187 9.61 7.39 3.38
CA THR A 187 10.52 7.24 2.22
C THR A 187 10.65 8.52 1.37
N PHE A 188 10.79 9.69 2.01
CA PHE A 188 10.84 10.99 1.32
C PHE A 188 11.96 11.08 0.29
N GLU A 189 13.00 10.28 0.43
CA GLU A 189 14.14 10.17 -0.50
C GLU A 189 13.75 9.57 -1.85
N THR A 190 12.74 8.70 -1.91
CA THR A 190 12.19 8.16 -3.16
C THR A 190 11.05 9.03 -3.68
N GLY A 191 10.34 9.70 -2.78
CA GLY A 191 9.24 10.62 -3.10
C GLY A 191 7.98 9.95 -3.64
N GLN A 192 7.89 8.61 -3.59
CA GLN A 192 6.76 7.87 -4.13
C GLN A 192 5.63 7.63 -3.11
N HIS A 193 5.92 7.72 -1.81
CA HIS A 193 4.91 7.55 -0.76
C HIS A 193 4.24 8.90 -0.46
N ILE A 194 3.03 9.08 -0.97
CA ILE A 194 2.28 10.33 -0.91
C ILE A 194 1.02 10.24 -0.05
N SER A 195 0.66 9.03 0.37
CA SER A 195 -0.63 8.70 1.00
C SER A 195 -0.46 7.70 2.16
N PHE A 196 -1.07 7.97 3.31
CA PHE A 196 -0.95 7.12 4.51
C PHE A 196 -2.31 6.91 5.19
N TYR A 197 -2.67 5.64 5.36
CA TYR A 197 -3.99 5.23 5.80
C TYR A 197 -3.98 4.84 7.26
N SER A 198 -4.87 5.40 8.07
CA SER A 198 -5.09 4.91 9.43
C SER A 198 -6.13 3.79 9.44
N LYS A 199 -6.27 3.12 10.59
CA LYS A 199 -7.40 2.20 10.83
C LYS A 199 -8.76 2.90 10.65
N LYS A 200 -8.86 4.19 11.02
CA LYS A 200 -10.08 4.99 10.87
C LYS A 200 -10.38 5.26 9.40
N THR A 201 -9.36 5.51 8.59
CA THR A 201 -9.47 5.68 7.14
C THR A 201 -10.05 4.43 6.49
N PHE A 202 -9.49 3.25 6.81
CA PHE A 202 -9.99 1.99 6.25
C PHE A 202 -11.37 1.60 6.75
N ASN A 203 -11.72 1.87 8.01
CA ASN A 203 -13.10 1.71 8.47
C ASN A 203 -14.07 2.61 7.69
N PHE A 204 -13.70 3.86 7.41
CA PHE A 204 -14.51 4.77 6.59
C PHE A 204 -14.72 4.22 5.18
N ILE A 205 -13.64 3.80 4.50
CA ILE A 205 -13.70 3.19 3.17
C ILE A 205 -14.59 1.95 3.19
N ALA A 206 -14.40 1.06 4.16
CA ALA A 206 -15.20 -0.14 4.29
C ALA A 206 -16.70 0.19 4.43
N HIS A 207 -17.05 1.16 5.27
CA HIS A 207 -18.42 1.62 5.42
C HIS A 207 -18.98 2.22 4.11
N LYS A 208 -18.21 3.07 3.43
CA LYS A 208 -18.60 3.68 2.13
C LYS A 208 -19.00 2.63 1.09
N TYR A 209 -18.27 1.51 1.03
CA TYR A 209 -18.51 0.44 0.05
C TYR A 209 -19.27 -0.78 0.61
N GLY A 210 -19.85 -0.69 1.80
CA GLY A 210 -20.61 -1.79 2.41
C GLY A 210 -19.77 -3.05 2.70
N LYS A 211 -18.46 -2.90 2.96
CA LYS A 211 -17.52 -3.99 3.25
C LYS A 211 -17.26 -4.15 4.74
N TYR A 212 -16.86 -5.34 5.13
CA TYR A 212 -16.21 -5.62 6.41
C TYR A 212 -14.71 -5.45 6.28
N PHE A 213 -14.09 -4.76 7.24
CA PHE A 213 -12.64 -4.51 7.26
C PHE A 213 -11.95 -5.30 8.37
N TYR A 214 -10.82 -5.92 8.01
CA TYR A 214 -9.93 -6.63 8.92
C TYR A 214 -8.47 -6.26 8.63
N SER A 215 -7.66 -6.15 9.69
CA SER A 215 -6.23 -5.85 9.58
C SER A 215 -5.40 -6.85 10.38
N PHE A 216 -4.36 -7.38 9.74
CA PHE A 216 -3.45 -8.39 10.25
C PHE A 216 -1.98 -7.93 10.05
N GLY A 217 -1.62 -6.82 10.69
CA GLY A 217 -0.33 -6.18 10.50
C GLY A 217 -0.30 -5.35 9.22
N TYR A 218 0.53 -5.74 8.25
CA TYR A 218 0.59 -5.05 6.94
C TYR A 218 -0.47 -5.54 5.96
N THR A 219 -1.20 -6.62 6.27
CA THR A 219 -2.19 -7.21 5.39
C THR A 219 -3.59 -6.83 5.82
N HIS A 220 -4.38 -6.31 4.88
CA HIS A 220 -5.69 -5.74 5.12
C HIS A 220 -6.71 -6.37 4.18
N LEU A 221 -7.89 -6.69 4.70
CA LEU A 221 -8.95 -7.36 3.97
C LEU A 221 -10.22 -6.51 4.00
N PHE A 222 -10.84 -6.33 2.84
CA PHE A 222 -12.19 -5.79 2.68
C PHE A 222 -13.07 -6.87 2.05
N LEU A 223 -14.14 -7.27 2.72
CA LEU A 223 -14.95 -8.45 2.36
C LEU A 223 -16.45 -8.13 2.38
N ASP A 224 -17.22 -8.75 1.49
CA ASP A 224 -18.69 -8.70 1.55
C ASP A 224 -19.28 -9.49 2.73
N GLN A 225 -18.54 -10.45 3.24
CA GLN A 225 -18.97 -11.35 4.32
C GLN A 225 -18.06 -11.24 5.52
N LYS A 226 -18.63 -11.37 6.73
CA LYS A 226 -17.88 -11.36 7.98
C LYS A 226 -17.01 -12.62 8.09
N LEU A 227 -15.80 -12.44 8.62
CA LEU A 227 -14.99 -13.55 9.10
C LEU A 227 -15.42 -13.96 10.50
N ASN A 228 -15.59 -15.25 10.73
CA ASN A 228 -15.72 -15.79 12.08
C ASN A 228 -14.39 -15.75 12.84
N LEU A 229 -14.42 -15.97 14.17
CA LEU A 229 -13.23 -15.87 15.02
C LEU A 229 -12.12 -16.86 14.63
N LEU A 230 -12.48 -18.08 14.21
CA LEU A 230 -11.52 -19.07 13.77
C LEU A 230 -10.78 -18.60 12.51
N GLN A 231 -11.50 -18.10 11.50
CA GLN A 231 -10.91 -17.55 10.28
C GLN A 231 -9.97 -16.38 10.60
N GLN A 232 -10.39 -15.45 11.47
CA GLN A 232 -9.55 -14.31 11.88
C GLN A 232 -8.26 -14.77 12.57
N ASN A 233 -8.34 -15.74 13.48
CA ASN A 233 -7.18 -16.26 14.20
C ASN A 233 -6.23 -17.03 13.27
N LEU A 234 -6.76 -17.85 12.35
CA LEU A 234 -5.95 -18.55 11.35
C LEU A 234 -5.19 -17.56 10.46
N ILE A 235 -5.86 -16.53 9.94
CA ILE A 235 -5.22 -15.52 9.09
C ILE A 235 -4.14 -14.77 9.90
N ARG A 236 -4.42 -14.40 11.15
CA ARG A 236 -3.44 -13.75 12.03
C ARG A 236 -2.19 -14.61 12.21
N ILE A 237 -2.35 -15.90 12.49
CA ILE A 237 -1.24 -16.86 12.66
C ILE A 237 -0.43 -16.97 11.36
N ILE A 238 -1.09 -17.12 10.21
CA ILE A 238 -0.41 -17.21 8.90
C ILE A 238 0.41 -15.95 8.61
N CYS A 239 -0.17 -14.77 8.81
CA CYS A 239 0.53 -13.51 8.61
C CYS A 239 1.76 -13.37 9.53
N LEU A 240 1.73 -13.92 10.75
CA LEU A 240 2.83 -13.92 11.71
C LEU A 240 3.92 -14.95 11.37
N ILE A 241 3.56 -16.20 11.10
CA ILE A 241 4.50 -17.31 10.83
C ILE A 241 5.40 -16.97 9.64
N PHE A 242 4.82 -16.45 8.56
CA PHE A 242 5.59 -16.17 7.35
C PHE A 242 6.33 -14.83 7.40
N ARG A 243 6.18 -14.03 8.48
CA ARG A 243 6.80 -12.70 8.65
C ARG A 243 8.31 -12.75 8.92
N GLY A 244 8.95 -13.91 8.73
CA GLY A 244 10.32 -14.26 9.12
C GLY A 244 11.47 -13.43 8.54
N ARG A 245 11.22 -12.25 7.95
CA ARG A 245 12.22 -11.25 7.53
C ARG A 245 13.23 -10.94 8.63
N VAL A 246 12.77 -10.89 9.89
CA VAL A 246 13.55 -10.34 11.00
C VAL A 246 14.65 -11.30 11.46
N PHE A 247 14.37 -12.60 11.49
CA PHE A 247 15.31 -13.56 12.08
C PHE A 247 16.56 -13.70 11.21
N SER A 248 16.43 -14.08 9.93
CA SER A 248 17.59 -14.33 9.08
C SER A 248 18.40 -13.06 8.76
N LYS A 249 17.75 -11.91 8.53
CA LYS A 249 18.46 -10.63 8.28
C LYS A 249 19.28 -10.18 9.48
N PHE A 250 18.77 -10.37 10.71
CA PHE A 250 19.52 -10.11 11.93
C PHE A 250 20.78 -10.98 12.01
N PHE A 251 20.67 -12.29 11.75
CA PHE A 251 21.84 -13.18 11.72
C PHE A 251 22.83 -12.79 10.62
N TYR A 252 22.37 -12.51 9.40
CA TYR A 252 23.27 -12.11 8.31
C TYR A 252 24.04 -10.81 8.64
N ASN A 253 23.36 -9.84 9.23
CA ASN A 253 23.99 -8.59 9.67
C ASN A 253 25.05 -8.81 10.76
N LEU A 254 24.86 -9.78 11.68
CA LEU A 254 25.88 -10.15 12.68
C LEU A 254 27.19 -10.62 12.04
N PHE A 255 27.12 -11.18 10.83
CA PHE A 255 28.29 -11.60 10.04
C PHE A 255 28.70 -10.57 8.97
N GLY A 256 28.19 -9.33 9.04
CA GLY A 256 28.50 -8.27 8.07
C GLY A 256 27.92 -8.48 6.67
N ILE A 257 26.96 -9.40 6.53
CA ILE A 257 26.30 -9.69 5.24
C ILE A 257 25.06 -8.81 5.11
N SER A 258 25.07 -7.93 4.12
CA SER A 258 23.95 -7.06 3.74
C SER A 258 23.55 -7.25 2.27
N SER A 259 22.40 -6.70 1.90
CA SER A 259 21.98 -6.64 0.49
C SER A 259 23.09 -5.99 -0.35
N LYS A 260 23.38 -6.58 -1.50
CA LYS A 260 24.26 -5.99 -2.53
C LYS A 260 23.49 -5.16 -3.57
N MET A 261 22.16 -5.17 -3.48
CA MET A 261 21.30 -4.23 -4.20
C MET A 261 21.29 -2.91 -3.44
N LEU A 262 21.32 -1.79 -4.16
CA LEU A 262 21.18 -0.45 -3.58
C LEU A 262 19.80 -0.34 -2.92
N SER A 263 19.75 -0.13 -1.61
CA SER A 263 18.49 0.19 -0.92
C SER A 263 18.16 1.67 -1.05
N ASP A 264 16.87 2.01 -0.95
CA ASP A 264 16.34 3.38 -0.95
C ASP A 264 17.16 4.37 -0.10
N SER A 265 17.70 3.92 1.05
CA SER A 265 18.49 4.74 1.97
C SER A 265 19.99 4.90 1.63
N GLN A 266 20.48 4.29 0.54
CA GLN A 266 21.91 4.20 0.19
C GLN A 266 22.26 4.84 -1.16
N LEU A 267 21.32 5.55 -1.78
CA LEU A 267 21.60 6.31 -2.99
C LEU A 267 22.58 7.45 -2.68
N PRO A 268 23.56 7.73 -3.58
CA PRO A 268 24.37 8.93 -3.46
C PRO A 268 23.45 10.14 -3.40
N LYS A 269 23.66 10.99 -2.39
CA LYS A 269 23.09 12.33 -2.36
C LYS A 269 23.69 13.06 -3.56
N ILE A 270 22.90 13.27 -4.61
CA ILE A 270 23.25 14.17 -5.71
C ILE A 270 22.82 15.56 -5.28
#